data_AF-A0A0P7YC95-F1
#
_entry.id   AF-A0A0P7YC95-F1
#
_cell.length_a   1.000
_cell.length_b   1.000
_cell.length_c   1.000
_cell.angle_alpha   90.00
_cell.angle_beta   90.00
_cell.angle_gamma   90.00
#
_symmetry.space_group_name_H-M   'P 1'
#
loop_
_entity.id
_entity.type
_entity.pdbx_description
1 polymer ?
#
loop_
_entity_poly.entity_id
_entity_poly.type
_entity_poly.pdbx_seq_one_letter_code
_entity_poly.pdbx_strand_id
1 'polypeptide(L)'
;MNVPEASMVLERRFADVVEQRVSLPNQTMLAGDNYVHVRAVPPSDSRIFEIERALELVGGLPAPFTAEEIRVMHSREDSAGAINWTEWTDGAGNTCVLALRRLGPSVRVMPGRAHAMDVIVRNCSADGVEAALRPAGPSAVTLPAAHGAAPGGDILTISPLAAPMP
;
A
#
# COMPACT_ATOMS: atom_id res chain seq x y z
N MET A 1 -4.96 -7.70 1.67
CA MET A 1 -4.82 -6.79 0.54
C MET A 1 -4.61 -7.62 -0.69
N ASN A 2 -5.46 -7.45 -1.69
CA ASN A 2 -5.37 -8.15 -2.95
C ASN A 2 -4.84 -7.18 -4.00
N VAL A 3 -3.55 -7.25 -4.31
CA VAL A 3 -2.96 -6.49 -5.43
C VAL A 3 -2.40 -7.49 -6.42
N PRO A 4 -3.12 -7.80 -7.51
CA PRO A 4 -2.74 -8.87 -8.44
C PRO A 4 -1.36 -8.68 -9.08
N GLU A 5 -0.94 -7.41 -9.22
CA GLU A 5 0.33 -7.04 -9.84
C GLU A 5 1.50 -7.01 -8.84
N ALA A 6 1.31 -7.43 -7.58
CA ALA A 6 2.35 -7.40 -6.57
C ALA A 6 3.62 -8.15 -7.00
N SER A 7 4.77 -7.48 -6.97
CA SER A 7 6.07 -8.07 -7.30
C SER A 7 6.75 -8.70 -6.08
N MET A 8 6.55 -8.12 -4.90
CA MET A 8 7.11 -8.60 -3.64
C MET A 8 6.20 -8.22 -2.47
N VAL A 9 6.09 -9.10 -1.48
CA VAL A 9 5.40 -8.81 -0.22
C VAL A 9 6.37 -9.02 0.95
N LEU A 10 6.59 -7.97 1.74
CA LEU A 10 7.32 -8.03 3.00
C LEU A 10 6.35 -7.83 4.15
N GLU A 11 6.32 -8.78 5.09
CA GLU A 11 5.52 -8.66 6.31
C GLU A 11 6.45 -8.54 7.52
N ARG A 12 6.17 -7.56 8.39
CA ARG A 12 6.85 -7.36 9.65
C ARG A 12 5.85 -7.50 10.79
N ARG A 13 6.12 -8.43 11.71
CA ARG A 13 5.38 -8.59 12.96
C ARG A 13 6.32 -8.30 14.12
N PHE A 14 6.04 -7.25 14.88
CA PHE A 14 6.81 -6.91 16.07
C PHE A 14 5.88 -6.38 17.17
N ALA A 15 5.86 -7.06 18.31
CA ALA A 15 4.88 -6.82 19.38
C ALA A 15 3.44 -6.78 18.83
N ASP A 16 2.71 -5.69 19.08
CA ASP A 16 1.34 -5.49 18.59
C ASP A 16 1.27 -4.83 17.19
N VAL A 17 2.41 -4.62 16.54
CA VAL A 17 2.50 -4.00 15.22
C VAL A 17 2.58 -5.08 14.15
N VAL A 18 1.59 -5.08 13.27
CA VAL A 18 1.58 -5.86 12.03
C VAL A 18 1.66 -4.89 10.86
N GLU A 19 2.74 -4.98 10.10
CA GLU A 19 2.99 -4.16 8.92
C GLU A 19 3.23 -5.03 7.70
N GLN A 20 2.77 -4.57 6.55
CA GLN A 20 2.94 -5.24 5.28
C GLN A 20 3.31 -4.19 4.22
N ARG A 21 4.40 -4.40 3.49
CA ARG A 21 4.76 -3.60 2.32
C ARG A 21 4.69 -4.48 1.08
N VAL A 22 3.86 -4.07 0.13
CA VAL A 22 3.66 -4.72 -1.16
C VAL A 22 4.32 -3.85 -2.22
N SER A 23 5.32 -4.38 -2.91
CA SER A 23 5.92 -3.70 -4.05
C SER A 23 5.04 -3.90 -5.28
N LEU A 24 4.90 -2.84 -6.08
CA LEU A 24 4.12 -2.84 -7.30
C LEU A 24 5.06 -2.60 -8.49
N PRO A 25 4.68 -3.01 -9.71
CA PRO A 25 5.45 -2.72 -10.90
C PRO A 25 5.50 -1.20 -11.10
N ASN A 26 6.68 -0.67 -11.37
CA ASN A 26 6.84 0.70 -11.82
C ASN A 26 7.22 0.67 -13.29
N GLN A 27 6.24 0.94 -14.16
CA GLN A 27 6.43 1.00 -15.61
C GLN A 27 6.82 2.40 -16.09
N THR A 28 7.10 3.33 -15.16
CA THR A 28 7.55 4.69 -15.46
C THR A 28 9.07 4.81 -15.26
N MET A 29 9.68 5.87 -15.79
CA MET A 29 11.10 6.20 -15.51
C MET A 29 11.29 7.00 -14.22
N LEU A 30 10.23 7.21 -13.43
CA LEU A 30 10.26 8.03 -12.23
C LEU A 30 10.93 7.29 -11.08
N ALA A 31 11.85 7.99 -10.41
CA ALA A 31 12.59 7.47 -9.27
C ALA A 31 11.65 7.07 -8.11
N GLY A 32 12.00 5.98 -7.43
CA GLY A 32 11.24 5.44 -6.30
C GLY A 32 10.35 4.27 -6.70
N ASP A 33 10.08 3.41 -5.71
CA ASP A 33 9.27 2.21 -5.90
C ASP A 33 7.78 2.55 -5.91
N ASN A 34 7.00 1.88 -6.75
CA ASN A 34 5.57 1.82 -6.51
C ASN A 34 5.32 0.82 -5.37
N TYR A 35 4.51 1.19 -4.38
CA TYR A 35 4.22 0.33 -3.26
C TYR A 35 2.85 0.61 -2.62
N VAL A 36 2.38 -0.40 -1.91
CA VAL A 36 1.35 -0.26 -0.89
C VAL A 36 1.94 -0.64 0.47
N HIS A 37 1.86 0.27 1.42
CA HIS A 37 2.21 0.02 2.81
C HIS A 37 0.92 -0.06 3.63
N VAL A 38 0.81 -1.11 4.42
CA VAL A 38 -0.35 -1.40 5.25
C VAL A 38 0.12 -1.63 6.66
N ARG A 39 -0.50 -0.94 7.62
CA ARG A 39 -0.16 -1.05 9.03
C ARG A 39 -1.41 -1.27 9.86
N ALA A 40 -1.37 -2.25 10.75
CA ALA A 40 -2.36 -2.44 11.78
C ALA A 40 -2.19 -1.37 12.87
N VAL A 41 -3.27 -0.67 13.22
CA VAL A 41 -3.28 0.39 14.23
C VAL A 41 -3.72 -0.19 15.57
N PRO A 42 -2.82 -0.30 16.57
CA PRO A 42 -3.15 -0.85 17.87
C PRO A 42 -4.11 0.08 18.63
N PRO A 43 -4.88 -0.42 19.61
CA PRO A 43 -5.80 0.42 20.41
C PRO A 43 -5.13 1.56 21.17
N SER A 44 -3.81 1.45 21.40
CA SER A 44 -3.00 2.47 22.06
C SER A 44 -2.71 3.68 21.17
N ASP A 45 -2.78 3.53 19.84
CA ASP A 45 -2.51 4.60 18.89
C ASP A 45 -3.73 5.53 18.75
N SER A 46 -3.48 6.76 18.31
CA SER A 46 -4.51 7.77 18.08
C SER A 46 -5.60 7.25 17.12
N ARG A 47 -6.85 7.47 17.52
CA ARG A 47 -8.02 7.23 16.65
C ARG A 47 -8.07 8.20 15.47
N ILE A 48 -7.39 9.35 15.59
CA ILE A 48 -7.26 10.33 14.53
C ILE A 48 -6.22 9.84 13.53
N PHE A 49 -6.53 9.93 12.25
CA PHE A 49 -5.60 9.62 11.17
C PHE A 49 -4.77 10.88 10.87
N GLU A 50 -3.48 10.84 11.22
CA GLU A 50 -2.54 11.95 11.03
C GLU A 50 -1.63 11.64 9.85
N ILE A 51 -1.68 12.47 8.81
CA ILE A 51 -0.98 12.25 7.53
C ILE A 51 0.54 12.29 7.74
N GLU A 52 1.03 13.28 8.48
CA GLU A 52 2.45 13.45 8.76
C GLU A 52 3.02 12.22 9.47
N ARG A 53 2.30 11.73 10.48
CA ARG A 53 2.68 10.52 11.22
C ARG A 53 2.65 9.28 10.33
N ALA A 54 1.66 9.17 9.45
CA ALA A 54 1.58 8.09 8.48
C ALA A 54 2.78 8.10 7.52
N LEU A 55 3.21 9.28 7.06
CA LEU A 55 4.37 9.45 6.18
C LEU A 55 5.69 9.12 6.87
N GLU A 56 5.89 9.50 8.13
CA GLU A 56 7.07 9.12 8.91
C GLU A 56 7.26 7.59 8.96
N LEU A 57 6.17 6.84 9.07
CA LEU A 57 6.20 5.38 9.16
C LEU A 57 6.67 4.70 7.86
N VAL A 58 6.56 5.37 6.71
CA VAL A 58 7.04 4.87 5.41
C VAL A 58 8.42 5.41 5.04
N GLY A 59 9.12 6.07 5.96
CA GLY A 59 10.44 6.66 5.74
C GLY A 59 10.41 8.13 5.32
N GLY A 60 9.28 8.81 5.53
CA GLY A 60 9.06 10.20 5.15
C GLY A 60 8.31 10.33 3.83
N LEU A 61 8.41 11.52 3.24
CA LEU A 61 7.71 11.84 2.00
C LEU A 61 8.39 11.17 0.79
N PRO A 62 7.71 10.26 0.07
CA PRO A 62 8.33 9.57 -1.06
C PRO A 62 8.49 10.50 -2.26
N ALA A 63 9.56 10.32 -3.02
CA ALA A 63 9.71 10.98 -4.31
C ALA A 63 8.56 10.60 -5.27
N PRO A 64 8.07 11.53 -6.12
CA PRO A 64 8.56 12.91 -6.34
C PRO A 64 7.85 13.98 -5.49
N PHE A 65 7.07 13.59 -4.48
CA PHE A 65 6.24 14.53 -3.72
C PHE A 65 7.06 15.47 -2.85
N THR A 66 6.61 16.71 -2.72
CA THR A 66 7.13 17.70 -1.78
C THR A 66 6.04 18.10 -0.77
N ALA A 67 6.42 18.90 0.22
CA ALA A 67 5.46 19.42 1.20
C ALA A 67 4.37 20.30 0.55
N GLU A 68 4.58 20.81 -0.66
CA GLU A 68 3.56 21.57 -1.41
C GLU A 68 2.43 20.66 -1.86
N GLU A 69 2.74 19.53 -2.50
CA GLU A 69 1.72 18.57 -2.96
C GLU A 69 0.87 18.05 -1.78
N ILE A 70 1.46 17.85 -0.60
CA ILE A 70 0.73 17.37 0.58
C ILE A 70 -0.27 18.40 1.13
N ARG A 71 -0.01 19.70 0.96
CA ARG A 71 -0.94 20.74 1.44
C ARG A 71 -2.23 20.82 0.61
N VAL A 72 -2.23 20.25 -0.59
CA VAL A 72 -3.36 20.33 -1.53
C VAL A 72 -4.03 18.98 -1.76
N MET A 73 -4.06 18.13 -0.73
CA MET A 73 -4.69 16.81 -0.85
C MET A 73 -6.18 16.90 -1.22
N HIS A 74 -6.54 16.07 -2.18
CA HIS A 74 -7.90 15.76 -2.57
C HIS A 74 -8.48 14.71 -1.62
N SER A 75 -9.81 14.68 -1.54
CA SER A 75 -10.53 13.69 -0.75
C SER A 75 -11.75 13.17 -1.51
N ARG A 76 -12.03 11.88 -1.37
CA ARG A 76 -13.16 11.19 -1.97
C ARG A 76 -13.64 10.09 -1.03
N GLU A 77 -14.95 9.90 -0.97
CA GLU A 77 -15.56 8.76 -0.27
C GLU A 77 -15.83 7.62 -1.26
N ASP A 78 -15.54 6.39 -0.86
CA ASP A 78 -15.92 5.17 -1.58
C ASP A 78 -16.47 4.10 -0.61
N SER A 79 -16.72 2.88 -1.10
CA SER A 79 -17.28 1.80 -0.26
C SER A 79 -16.35 1.30 0.85
N ALA A 80 -15.08 1.68 0.84
CA ALA A 80 -14.09 1.42 1.89
C ALA A 80 -13.84 2.66 2.77
N GLY A 81 -14.63 3.74 2.61
CA GLY A 81 -14.55 5.00 3.37
C GLY A 81 -13.78 6.10 2.64
N ALA A 82 -13.26 7.07 3.40
CA ALA A 82 -12.49 8.18 2.85
C ALA A 82 -11.14 7.71 2.29
N ILE A 83 -10.78 8.24 1.12
CA ILE A 83 -9.43 8.22 0.57
C ILE A 83 -8.97 9.66 0.37
N ASN A 84 -7.79 9.98 0.88
CA ASN A 84 -7.14 11.26 0.65
C ASN A 84 -5.93 11.03 -0.24
N TRP A 85 -5.71 11.85 -1.25
CA TRP A 85 -4.52 11.72 -2.09
C TRP A 85 -4.01 13.06 -2.56
N THR A 86 -2.75 13.09 -2.93
CA THR A 86 -2.20 14.15 -3.77
C THR A 86 -1.65 13.54 -5.05
N GLU A 87 -1.52 14.36 -6.08
CA GLU A 87 -1.00 13.98 -7.38
C GLU A 87 0.20 14.83 -7.75
N TRP A 88 1.12 14.21 -8.47
CA TRP A 88 2.25 14.86 -9.10
C TRP A 88 2.33 14.39 -10.54
N THR A 89 2.69 15.26 -11.47
CA THR A 89 2.92 14.91 -12.87
C THR A 89 4.26 15.43 -13.36
N ASP A 90 4.91 14.67 -14.23
CA ASP A 90 6.13 15.08 -14.92
C ASP A 90 5.85 15.97 -16.14
N GLY A 91 4.57 16.23 -16.46
CA GLY A 91 4.16 16.95 -17.67
C GLY A 91 4.35 16.18 -18.97
N ALA A 92 4.85 14.94 -18.91
CA ALA A 92 5.08 14.05 -20.04
C ALA A 92 4.08 12.88 -20.09
N GLY A 93 3.02 12.94 -19.27
CA GLY A 93 1.95 11.95 -19.22
C GLY A 93 2.06 10.93 -18.09
N ASN A 94 3.11 10.99 -17.26
CA ASN A 94 3.14 10.18 -16.05
C ASN A 94 2.49 10.95 -14.89
N THR A 95 1.65 10.25 -14.14
CA THR A 95 1.03 10.74 -12.91
C THR A 95 1.40 9.83 -11.76
N CYS A 96 1.95 10.40 -10.71
CA CYS A 96 2.16 9.75 -9.44
C CYS A 96 1.06 10.18 -8.47
N VAL A 97 0.54 9.24 -7.70
CA VAL A 97 -0.33 9.52 -6.55
C VAL A 97 0.32 9.08 -5.27
N LEU A 98 0.13 9.88 -4.22
CA LEU A 98 0.36 9.49 -2.85
C LEU A 98 -0.99 9.49 -2.15
N ALA A 99 -1.53 8.29 -1.94
CA ALA A 99 -2.84 8.09 -1.37
C ALA A 99 -2.75 7.51 0.04
N LEU A 100 -3.65 7.97 0.89
CA LEU A 100 -3.73 7.62 2.30
C LEU A 100 -5.19 7.33 2.66
N ARG A 101 -5.41 6.23 3.37
CA ARG A 101 -6.73 5.92 3.96
C ARG A 101 -6.62 5.06 5.19
N ARG A 102 -7.61 5.19 6.07
CA ARG A 102 -7.79 4.35 7.25
C ARG A 102 -9.01 3.44 7.05
N LEU A 103 -8.80 2.14 7.21
CA LEU A 103 -9.85 1.13 7.14
C LEU A 103 -10.31 0.79 8.55
N GLY A 104 -11.63 0.76 8.74
CA GLY A 104 -12.26 0.29 9.97
C GLY A 104 -12.54 -1.22 9.96
N PRO A 105 -12.94 -1.79 11.12
CA PRO A 105 -13.26 -3.21 11.25
C PRO A 105 -14.51 -3.64 10.46
N SER A 106 -15.36 -2.69 10.06
CA SER A 106 -16.50 -2.94 9.17
C SER A 106 -16.10 -3.21 7.73
N VAL A 107 -14.90 -2.78 7.32
CA VAL A 107 -14.42 -2.85 5.93
C VAL A 107 -13.51 -4.07 5.72
N ARG A 108 -12.76 -4.48 6.75
CA ARG A 108 -11.82 -5.58 6.69
C ARG A 108 -11.63 -6.22 8.07
N VAL A 109 -11.34 -7.52 8.09
CA VAL A 109 -10.92 -8.22 9.31
C VAL A 109 -9.59 -7.65 9.80
N MET A 110 -9.56 -7.18 11.04
CA MET A 110 -8.38 -6.60 11.66
C MET A 110 -7.43 -7.70 12.18
N PRO A 111 -6.11 -7.60 11.97
CA PRO A 111 -5.16 -8.52 12.55
C PRO A 111 -4.96 -8.24 14.05
N GLY A 112 -4.87 -9.32 14.85
CA GLY A 112 -4.59 -9.22 16.28
C GLY A 112 -5.64 -8.40 17.05
N ARG A 113 -5.19 -7.39 17.79
CA ARG A 113 -6.05 -6.46 18.55
C ARG A 113 -6.22 -5.10 17.87
N ALA A 114 -5.85 -4.98 16.60
CA ALA A 114 -5.93 -3.72 15.89
C ALA A 114 -7.38 -3.24 15.77
N HIS A 115 -7.58 -1.92 15.87
CA HIS A 115 -8.89 -1.30 15.74
C HIS A 115 -9.09 -0.60 14.39
N ALA A 116 -8.00 -0.41 13.64
CA ALA A 116 -8.00 0.13 12.29
C ALA A 116 -6.79 -0.41 11.51
N MET A 117 -6.79 -0.20 10.19
CA MET A 117 -5.63 -0.40 9.35
C MET A 117 -5.36 0.84 8.51
N ASP A 118 -4.15 1.37 8.59
CA ASP A 118 -3.70 2.48 7.76
C ASP A 118 -3.10 1.93 6.46
N VAL A 119 -3.48 2.53 5.35
CA VAL A 119 -3.02 2.18 4.01
C VAL A 119 -2.41 3.42 3.38
N ILE A 120 -1.17 3.28 2.92
CA ILE A 120 -0.43 4.32 2.20
C ILE A 120 -0.01 3.72 0.87
N VAL A 121 -0.34 4.40 -0.23
CA VAL A 121 0.01 3.98 -1.58
C VAL A 121 0.84 5.07 -2.23
N ARG A 122 2.00 4.70 -2.74
CA ARG A 122 2.69 5.50 -3.75
C ARG A 122 2.65 4.72 -5.04
N ASN A 123 2.04 5.29 -6.08
CA ASN A 123 1.93 4.62 -7.36
C ASN A 123 2.02 5.62 -8.50
N CYS A 124 2.89 5.35 -9.46
CA CYS A 124 3.04 6.13 -10.69
C CYS A 124 2.58 5.32 -11.89
N SER A 125 1.78 5.95 -12.74
CA SER A 125 1.18 5.35 -13.93
C SER A 125 1.16 6.36 -15.09
N ALA A 126 1.29 5.86 -16.31
CA ALA A 126 1.08 6.63 -17.54
C ALA A 126 -0.42 6.77 -17.90
N ASP A 127 -1.30 6.04 -17.21
CA ASP A 127 -2.75 6.01 -17.49
C ASP A 127 -3.53 7.00 -16.61
N GLY A 128 -2.83 7.95 -15.97
CA GLY A 128 -3.41 9.02 -15.16
C GLY A 128 -3.78 8.64 -13.72
N VAL A 129 -4.45 9.58 -13.05
CA VAL A 129 -4.72 9.53 -11.60
C VAL A 129 -5.56 8.32 -11.15
N GLU A 130 -6.63 7.96 -11.88
CA GLU A 130 -7.50 6.86 -11.47
C GLU A 130 -6.81 5.49 -11.58
N ALA A 131 -5.98 5.30 -12.60
CA ALA A 131 -5.16 4.11 -12.72
C ALA A 131 -4.13 4.04 -11.59
N ALA A 132 -3.50 5.17 -11.27
CA ALA A 132 -2.56 5.28 -10.16
C ALA A 132 -3.23 5.00 -8.80
N LEU A 133 -4.48 5.40 -8.60
CA LEU A 133 -5.24 5.17 -7.35
C LEU A 133 -5.76 3.75 -7.16
N ARG A 134 -5.78 2.91 -8.21
CA ARG A 134 -6.34 1.55 -8.17
C ARG A 134 -5.87 0.69 -6.98
N PRO A 135 -4.58 0.70 -6.56
CA PRO A 135 -4.12 -0.08 -5.41
C PRO A 135 -4.67 0.41 -4.05
N ALA A 136 -5.15 1.65 -3.97
CA ALA A 136 -5.82 2.21 -2.80
C ALA A 136 -7.35 2.07 -2.85
N GLY A 137 -7.89 1.62 -4.00
CA GLY A 137 -9.31 1.46 -4.25
C GLY A 137 -9.95 0.31 -3.45
N PRO A 138 -11.28 0.28 -3.38
CA PRO A 138 -12.02 -0.62 -2.49
C PRO A 138 -11.74 -2.09 -2.80
N SER A 139 -11.61 -2.47 -4.08
CA SER A 139 -11.33 -3.86 -4.48
C SER A 139 -9.97 -4.38 -3.99
N ALA A 140 -8.96 -3.51 -3.89
CA ALA A 140 -7.63 -3.88 -3.43
C ALA A 140 -7.55 -3.99 -1.90
N VAL A 141 -8.24 -3.08 -1.19
CA VAL A 141 -8.08 -2.90 0.25
C VAL A 141 -9.05 -3.71 1.11
N THR A 142 -10.25 -4.02 0.59
CA THR A 142 -11.30 -4.76 1.32
C THR A 142 -11.02 -6.25 1.41
N LEU A 143 -10.37 -6.82 0.39
CA LEU A 143 -10.06 -8.24 0.37
C LEU A 143 -8.81 -8.56 1.20
N PRO A 144 -8.85 -9.58 2.09
CA PRO A 144 -7.63 -10.14 2.65
C PRO A 144 -6.71 -10.59 1.52
N ALA A 145 -5.39 -10.57 1.75
CA ALA A 145 -4.49 -11.12 0.75
C ALA A 145 -4.88 -12.58 0.56
N ALA A 146 -5.06 -13.03 -0.69
CA ALA A 146 -5.06 -14.45 -0.96
C ALA A 146 -3.74 -14.94 -0.34
N HIS A 147 -3.86 -15.73 0.72
CA HIS A 147 -2.68 -16.30 1.34
C HIS A 147 -2.01 -17.08 0.22
N GLY A 148 -0.80 -16.66 -0.17
CA GLY A 148 0.08 -17.55 -0.90
C GLY A 148 0.20 -18.81 -0.05
N ALA A 149 -0.27 -19.92 -0.61
CA ALA A 149 -0.38 -21.24 -0.02
C ALA A 149 -1.50 -21.43 1.04
N ALA A 150 -2.28 -22.48 0.77
CA ALA A 150 -3.13 -23.19 1.71
C ALA A 150 -2.40 -23.49 3.04
N PRO A 151 -3.13 -23.75 4.15
CA PRO A 151 -2.52 -24.31 5.35
C PRO A 151 -1.87 -25.66 4.98
N GLY A 152 -0.55 -25.67 4.83
CA GLY A 152 0.25 -26.85 4.44
C GLY A 152 1.23 -26.67 3.27
N GLY A 153 1.47 -25.46 2.75
CA GLY A 153 2.50 -25.26 1.71
C GLY A 153 3.84 -24.82 2.27
N ASP A 154 4.82 -25.73 2.32
CA ASP A 154 6.23 -25.38 2.52
C ASP A 154 6.67 -24.33 1.48
N ILE A 155 7.25 -23.23 1.96
CA ILE A 155 8.00 -22.30 1.12
C ILE A 155 9.30 -23.01 0.74
N LEU A 156 9.24 -23.86 -0.28
CA LEU A 156 10.42 -24.37 -0.95
C LEU A 156 10.90 -23.27 -1.91
N THR A 157 11.92 -22.54 -1.48
CA THR A 157 12.78 -21.74 -2.35
C THR A 157 13.62 -22.67 -3.22
N ILE A 158 12.99 -23.35 -4.19
CA ILE A 158 13.72 -24.08 -5.23
C ILE A 158 13.92 -23.13 -6.40
N SER A 159 15.16 -22.65 -6.54
CA SER A 159 15.60 -21.90 -7.70
C SER A 159 15.48 -22.78 -8.97
N PRO A 160 14.96 -22.27 -10.10
CA PRO A 160 14.70 -23.06 -11.31
C PRO A 160 15.97 -23.51 -12.07
N LEU A 161 17.16 -23.25 -11.52
CA LEU A 161 18.48 -23.61 -12.07
C LEU A 161 19.15 -24.78 -11.32
N ALA A 162 18.48 -25.42 -10.36
CA ALA A 162 19.07 -26.47 -9.51
C ALA A 162 18.69 -27.91 -9.88
N ALA A 163 18.25 -28.18 -11.11
CA ALA A 163 18.06 -29.56 -11.58
C ALA A 163 19.36 -30.07 -12.24
N PRO A 164 19.97 -31.17 -11.77
CA PRO A 164 21.07 -31.81 -12.49
C PRO A 164 20.51 -32.48 -13.76
N MET A 165 21.16 -32.26 -14.90
CA MET A 165 20.80 -32.96 -16.14
C MET A 165 21.23 -34.44 -16.07
N PRO A 166 20.41 -35.37 -16.58
CA PRO A 166 20.79 -36.77 -16.77
C PRO A 166 21.84 -36.97 -17.87
#